data_AF-A0AAV8CFV2-F1
#
_entry.id   AF-A0AAV8CFV2-F1
#
_cell.length_a   1.000
_cell.length_b   1.000
_cell.length_c   1.000
_cell.angle_alpha   90.00
_cell.angle_beta   90.00
_cell.angle_gamma   90.00
#
_symmetry.space_group_name_H-M   'P 1'
#
loop_
_entity.id
_entity.type
_entity.pdbx_description
1 polymer ?
#
loop_
_entity_poly.entity_id
_entity_poly.type
_entity_poly.pdbx_seq_one_letter_code
_entity_poly.pdbx_strand_id
1 'polypeptide(L)'
;MDDLPSDVLLTIFERLPDSGDLANCRLTSHRLLSLSYRTSSISLKPHQKHHSIPFKTRVVNLVSLLAASLVSISVSAKGSGSLKGDEQVDDLTDIGFLSSWLPLVGKQLNTLCVVNASIECAVGFSCALALISDICQNLRSLVIRKAWLSFKGIKLMPKLTNLTLKFVRIDDENFTNFSKYFPSLKVLNLSHIVGLKEPKIHLMQLRICRFTGYPESIAIHAPNLEELELKCMQPCSVVLECASASSLSISVAKSSIIRMTEMPRKLRKLTIKSLDIPPLLRFFRGIKGLGTLELEAFPITSWFDAYSVFSVTNALDTFENLDELVIGPVAWYLWQRSFSSCLNVANSVSLKRLVVNIPPDHFNTSGLISNILKICTPSEVELRFFSDIGETEKNNVIKNFSNTFSGVRWIWSTSEKSSSEFFSRLWGGAGI
;
A
#
# COMPACT_ATOMS: atom_id res chain seq x y z
N MET A 1 11.09 -10.82 35.44
CA MET A 1 9.70 -10.83 34.89
C MET A 1 8.68 -11.13 35.98
N ASP A 2 8.96 -12.05 36.90
CA ASP A 2 8.01 -12.43 37.95
C ASP A 2 7.68 -11.32 38.96
N ASP A 3 8.44 -10.23 39.03
CA ASP A 3 8.16 -9.07 39.90
C ASP A 3 7.25 -8.02 39.26
N LEU A 4 6.97 -8.14 37.95
CA LEU A 4 6.12 -7.17 37.25
C LEU A 4 4.65 -7.33 37.64
N PRO A 5 3.84 -6.24 37.62
CA PRO A 5 2.39 -6.33 37.76
C PRO A 5 1.74 -7.22 36.69
N SER A 6 0.64 -7.90 37.05
CA SER A 6 0.00 -8.90 36.18
C SER A 6 -0.61 -8.32 34.91
N ASP A 7 -1.13 -7.09 34.99
CA ASP A 7 -1.62 -6.28 33.86
C ASP A 7 -0.51 -5.93 32.87
N VAL A 8 0.69 -5.61 33.37
CA VAL A 8 1.87 -5.36 32.54
C VAL A 8 2.29 -6.65 31.84
N LEU A 9 2.32 -7.78 32.55
CA LEU A 9 2.66 -9.09 31.96
C LEU A 9 1.66 -9.52 30.87
N LEU A 10 0.36 -9.30 31.07
CA LEU A 10 -0.65 -9.57 30.04
C LEU A 10 -0.44 -8.69 28.81
N THR A 11 -0.15 -7.40 29.00
CA THR A 11 0.16 -6.48 27.90
C THR A 11 1.40 -6.93 27.12
N ILE A 12 2.41 -7.47 27.80
CA ILE A 12 3.60 -8.04 27.15
C ILE A 12 3.20 -9.29 26.34
N PHE A 13 2.44 -10.21 26.94
CA PHE A 13 2.00 -11.44 26.29
C PHE A 13 1.17 -11.18 25.02
N GLU A 14 0.28 -10.19 25.06
CA GLU A 14 -0.55 -9.78 23.91
C GLU A 14 0.26 -9.18 22.75
N ARG A 15 1.50 -8.74 23.02
CA ARG A 15 2.42 -8.18 22.03
C ARG A 15 3.46 -9.18 21.54
N LEU A 16 3.46 -10.42 22.04
CA LEU A 16 4.42 -11.43 21.62
C LEU A 16 4.24 -11.76 20.12
N PRO A 17 5.33 -11.76 19.35
CA PRO A 17 5.27 -11.96 17.89
C PRO A 17 4.95 -13.41 17.52
N ASP A 18 5.16 -14.35 18.44
CA ASP A 18 4.90 -15.78 18.28
C ASP A 18 4.46 -16.45 19.60
N SER A 19 3.49 -17.35 19.49
CA SER A 19 3.01 -18.27 20.52
C SER A 19 4.10 -19.17 21.11
N GLY A 20 5.21 -19.39 20.38
CA GLY A 20 6.39 -20.09 20.91
C GLY A 20 6.99 -19.36 22.12
N ASP A 21 7.03 -18.03 22.08
CA ASP A 21 7.52 -17.21 23.20
C ASP A 21 6.58 -17.31 24.40
N LEU A 22 5.27 -17.36 24.14
CA LEU A 22 4.27 -17.58 25.19
C LEU A 22 4.43 -18.96 25.83
N ALA A 23 4.72 -20.00 25.04
CA ALA A 23 5.00 -21.33 25.55
C ALA A 23 6.29 -21.35 26.40
N ASN A 24 7.34 -20.64 26.01
CA ASN A 24 8.55 -20.50 26.82
C ASN A 24 8.26 -19.79 28.14
N CYS A 25 7.42 -18.75 28.14
CA CYS A 25 6.99 -18.06 29.36
C CYS A 25 6.21 -18.99 30.32
N ARG A 26 5.46 -19.96 29.80
CA ARG A 26 4.77 -20.97 30.63
C ARG A 26 5.73 -21.85 31.41
N LEU A 27 6.91 -22.13 30.82
CA LEU A 27 7.91 -23.01 31.42
C LEU A 27 8.77 -22.31 32.47
N THR A 28 8.80 -20.98 32.48
CA THR A 28 9.66 -20.21 33.38
C THR A 28 9.10 -20.05 34.79
N SER A 29 7.77 -19.91 34.98
CA SER A 29 7.18 -19.78 36.32
C SER A 29 5.69 -20.13 36.36
N HIS A 30 5.18 -20.54 37.53
CA HIS A 30 3.75 -20.80 37.75
C HIS A 30 2.89 -19.54 37.55
N ARG A 31 3.42 -18.37 37.88
CA ARG A 31 2.72 -17.09 37.69
C ARG A 31 2.52 -16.83 36.21
N LEU A 32 3.57 -16.93 35.41
CA LEU A 32 3.52 -16.73 33.96
C LEU A 32 2.65 -17.80 33.27
N LEU A 33 2.70 -19.05 33.75
CA LEU A 33 1.78 -20.11 33.32
C LEU A 33 0.31 -19.69 33.52
N SER A 34 -0.07 -19.29 34.73
CA SER A 34 -1.46 -18.90 35.03
C SER A 34 -1.94 -17.71 34.18
N LEU A 35 -1.08 -16.72 33.97
CA LEU A 35 -1.39 -15.53 33.18
C LEU A 35 -1.47 -15.84 31.68
N SER A 36 -0.70 -16.82 31.19
CA SER A 36 -0.71 -17.21 29.78
C SER A 36 -2.04 -17.81 29.29
N TYR A 37 -2.93 -18.23 30.19
CA TYR A 37 -4.29 -18.67 29.86
C TYR A 37 -5.28 -17.51 29.76
N ARG A 38 -4.91 -16.34 30.28
CA ARG A 38 -5.73 -15.12 30.29
C ARG A 38 -5.40 -14.19 29.14
N THR A 39 -4.47 -14.56 28.26
CA THR A 39 -4.09 -13.77 27.09
C THR A 39 -5.22 -13.68 26.09
N SER A 40 -5.55 -12.46 25.68
CA SER A 40 -6.65 -12.19 24.75
C SER A 40 -6.23 -12.20 23.28
N SER A 41 -4.93 -12.21 23.00
CA SER A 41 -4.36 -12.21 21.64
C SER A 41 -3.24 -13.22 21.51
N ILE A 42 -3.20 -13.91 20.35
CA ILE A 42 -2.10 -14.81 19.98
C ILE A 42 -1.69 -14.65 18.52
N SER A 43 -0.40 -14.86 18.26
CA SER A 43 0.19 -14.96 16.92
C SER A 43 0.85 -16.33 16.76
N LEU A 44 0.46 -17.10 15.76
CA LEU A 44 0.91 -18.47 15.51
C LEU A 44 1.72 -18.53 14.22
N LYS A 45 2.97 -19.01 14.32
CA LYS A 45 3.86 -19.25 13.17
C LYS A 45 4.44 -20.66 13.23
N PRO A 46 4.66 -21.31 12.08
CA PRO A 46 5.33 -22.61 12.05
C PRO A 46 6.78 -22.44 12.50
N HIS A 47 7.20 -23.30 13.42
CA HIS A 47 8.58 -23.37 13.89
C HIS A 47 9.39 -24.31 12.99
N GLN A 48 10.63 -23.93 12.67
CA GLN A 48 11.53 -24.66 11.76
C GLN A 48 12.16 -25.94 12.34
N LYS A 49 11.86 -26.31 13.58
CA LYS A 49 12.47 -27.50 14.21
C LYS A 49 11.50 -28.67 14.20
N HIS A 50 12.06 -29.86 14.00
CA HIS A 50 11.44 -31.20 14.06
C HIS A 50 10.40 -31.31 15.19
N HIS A 51 9.18 -30.87 14.92
CA HIS A 51 8.06 -31.06 15.80
C HIS A 51 7.21 -32.18 15.23
N SER A 52 6.93 -33.19 16.04
CA SER A 52 6.09 -34.34 15.65
C SER A 52 4.63 -33.97 15.35
N ILE A 53 4.19 -32.77 15.76
CA ILE A 53 2.80 -32.31 15.65
C ILE A 53 2.66 -31.35 14.46
N PRO A 54 1.76 -31.64 13.49
CA PRO A 54 1.46 -30.75 12.38
C PRO A 54 1.04 -29.34 12.83
N PHE A 55 1.38 -28.32 12.04
CA PHE A 55 1.11 -26.92 12.41
C PHE A 55 -0.38 -26.63 12.59
N LYS A 56 -1.25 -27.09 11.67
CA LYS A 56 -2.71 -26.98 11.82
C LYS A 56 -3.21 -27.58 13.13
N THR A 57 -2.72 -28.75 13.53
CA THR A 57 -3.08 -29.39 14.80
C THR A 57 -2.64 -28.54 16.00
N ARG A 58 -1.45 -27.93 15.94
CA ARG A 58 -0.98 -27.00 16.98
C ARG A 58 -1.89 -25.78 17.11
N VAL A 59 -2.34 -25.21 15.99
CA VAL A 59 -3.27 -24.08 15.99
C VAL A 59 -4.56 -24.47 16.70
N VAL A 60 -5.17 -25.59 16.31
CA VAL A 60 -6.42 -26.08 16.93
C VAL A 60 -6.24 -26.29 18.44
N ASN A 61 -5.16 -26.95 18.87
CA ASN A 61 -4.91 -27.20 20.28
C ASN A 61 -4.75 -25.91 21.09
N LEU A 62 -4.01 -24.92 20.57
CA LEU A 62 -3.79 -23.65 21.26
C LEU A 62 -5.05 -22.78 21.29
N VAL A 63 -5.83 -22.75 20.20
CA VAL A 63 -7.10 -22.04 20.17
C VAL A 63 -8.09 -22.66 21.17
N SER A 64 -8.21 -23.98 21.19
CA SER A 64 -9.07 -24.69 22.15
C SER A 64 -8.69 -24.39 23.60
N LEU A 65 -7.38 -24.31 23.87
CA LEU A 65 -6.85 -24.01 25.20
C LEU A 65 -7.18 -22.59 25.69
N LEU A 66 -7.28 -21.63 24.77
CA LEU A 66 -7.48 -20.21 25.06
C LEU A 66 -8.90 -19.73 24.72
N ALA A 67 -9.79 -20.65 24.35
CA ALA A 67 -11.05 -20.31 23.71
C ALA A 67 -11.90 -19.32 24.52
N ALA A 68 -11.83 -19.33 25.85
CA ALA A 68 -12.62 -18.45 26.72
C ALA A 68 -12.15 -16.99 26.76
N SER A 69 -10.87 -16.71 26.51
CA SER A 69 -10.27 -15.37 26.66
C SER A 69 -9.90 -14.71 25.32
N LEU A 70 -9.86 -15.50 24.24
CA LEU A 70 -9.26 -15.10 22.98
C LEU A 70 -10.16 -14.18 22.13
N VAL A 71 -9.73 -12.94 21.94
CA VAL A 71 -10.43 -11.91 21.17
C VAL A 71 -9.69 -11.58 19.87
N SER A 72 -8.43 -11.97 19.75
CA SER A 72 -7.59 -11.72 18.58
C SER A 72 -6.74 -12.94 18.22
N ILE A 73 -6.75 -13.33 16.93
CA ILE A 73 -5.90 -14.39 16.39
C ILE A 73 -5.16 -13.88 15.16
N SER A 74 -3.88 -14.21 15.08
CA SER A 74 -3.11 -14.21 13.84
C SER A 74 -2.50 -15.58 13.58
N VAL A 75 -2.76 -16.18 12.43
CA VAL A 75 -2.14 -17.43 11.97
C VAL A 75 -1.39 -17.17 10.67
N SER A 76 -0.10 -17.50 10.64
CA SER A 76 0.73 -17.30 9.46
C SER A 76 1.51 -18.56 9.15
N ALA A 77 1.43 -19.04 7.92
CA ALA A 77 2.35 -20.03 7.38
C ALA A 77 3.66 -19.36 6.92
N LYS A 78 4.75 -20.11 6.89
CA LYS A 78 6.06 -19.64 6.40
C LYS A 78 6.23 -20.14 4.97
N GLY A 79 6.48 -19.22 4.03
CA GLY A 79 6.93 -19.59 2.70
C GLY A 79 8.36 -20.09 2.78
N SER A 80 8.62 -21.35 2.41
CA SER A 80 9.97 -21.78 2.11
C SER A 80 10.36 -21.11 0.78
N GLY A 81 11.49 -20.41 0.74
CA GLY A 81 12.01 -19.80 -0.50
C GLY A 81 12.56 -20.82 -1.50
N SER A 82 12.18 -22.09 -1.40
CA SER A 82 12.68 -23.19 -2.22
C SER A 82 11.56 -24.21 -2.40
N LEU A 83 10.85 -24.13 -3.53
CA LEU A 83 9.90 -25.13 -4.03
C LEU A 83 10.63 -26.40 -4.51
N LYS A 84 11.61 -26.89 -3.76
CA LYS A 84 12.28 -28.17 -4.01
C LYS A 84 11.92 -29.12 -2.90
N GLY A 85 10.77 -29.76 -3.04
CA GLY A 85 10.27 -30.83 -2.18
C GLY A 85 8.75 -30.83 -2.13
N ASP A 86 8.16 -32.03 -2.26
CA ASP A 86 6.72 -32.34 -2.11
C ASP A 86 6.18 -32.09 -0.68
N GLU A 87 6.69 -31.10 0.05
CA GLU A 87 6.10 -30.69 1.31
C GLU A 87 4.79 -29.97 1.02
N GLN A 88 3.68 -30.70 1.20
CA GLN A 88 2.32 -30.18 1.09
C GLN A 88 2.17 -28.95 1.97
N VAL A 89 2.10 -27.78 1.33
CA VAL A 89 2.06 -26.52 2.06
C VAL A 89 0.66 -26.32 2.65
N ASP A 90 0.61 -25.99 3.95
CA ASP A 90 -0.64 -25.79 4.66
C ASP A 90 -1.46 -24.62 4.09
N ASP A 91 -2.60 -24.92 3.45
CA ASP A 91 -3.65 -23.94 3.17
C ASP A 91 -4.39 -23.59 4.48
N LEU A 92 -4.14 -22.40 5.03
CA LEU A 92 -4.80 -21.91 6.25
C LEU A 92 -6.16 -21.27 5.95
N THR A 93 -6.50 -21.08 4.67
CA THR A 93 -7.82 -20.68 4.22
C THR A 93 -8.70 -21.88 3.85
N ASP A 94 -8.22 -23.11 4.04
CA ASP A 94 -9.04 -24.32 3.89
C ASP A 94 -10.24 -24.29 4.85
N ILE A 95 -11.42 -24.64 4.33
CA ILE A 95 -12.68 -24.63 5.08
C ILE A 95 -12.66 -25.69 6.17
N GLY A 96 -12.11 -26.87 5.90
CA GLY A 96 -12.03 -27.95 6.88
C GLY A 96 -11.19 -27.53 8.08
N PHE A 97 -10.03 -26.93 7.81
CA PHE A 97 -9.17 -26.36 8.83
C PHE A 97 -9.86 -25.25 9.63
N LEU A 98 -10.42 -24.23 8.98
CA LEU A 98 -11.09 -23.13 9.71
C LEU A 98 -12.28 -23.63 10.52
N SER A 99 -13.08 -24.57 9.99
CA SER A 99 -14.24 -25.13 10.69
C SER A 99 -13.87 -25.92 11.94
N SER A 100 -12.63 -26.43 12.02
CA SER A 100 -12.17 -27.20 13.18
C SER A 100 -11.97 -26.37 14.46
N TRP A 101 -11.77 -25.06 14.35
CA TRP A 101 -11.47 -24.21 15.51
C TRP A 101 -12.23 -22.87 15.55
N LEU A 102 -12.62 -22.31 14.40
CA LEU A 102 -13.28 -21.01 14.35
C LEU A 102 -14.60 -20.97 15.15
N PRO A 103 -15.45 -22.02 15.16
CA PRO A 103 -16.65 -22.05 16.01
C PRO A 103 -16.38 -21.89 17.51
N LEU A 104 -15.19 -22.27 17.99
CA LEU A 104 -14.83 -22.22 19.41
C LEU A 104 -14.65 -20.79 19.92
N VAL A 105 -14.25 -19.87 19.03
CA VAL A 105 -13.83 -18.49 19.38
C VAL A 105 -14.54 -17.41 18.57
N GLY A 106 -15.15 -17.75 17.44
CA GLY A 106 -15.57 -16.75 16.45
C GLY A 106 -16.59 -15.74 16.99
N LYS A 107 -17.45 -16.12 17.94
CA LYS A 107 -18.42 -15.21 18.56
C LYS A 107 -17.76 -14.06 19.34
N GLN A 108 -16.55 -14.23 19.86
CA GLN A 108 -15.83 -13.22 20.65
C GLN A 108 -14.67 -12.58 19.89
N LEU A 109 -14.29 -13.12 18.73
CA LEU A 109 -13.21 -12.56 17.93
C LEU A 109 -13.56 -11.16 17.41
N ASN A 110 -12.71 -10.20 17.74
CA ASN A 110 -12.70 -8.86 17.16
C ASN A 110 -11.68 -8.74 16.03
N THR A 111 -10.61 -9.53 16.05
CA THR A 111 -9.54 -9.47 15.03
C THR A 111 -9.13 -10.86 14.58
N LEU A 112 -9.10 -11.07 13.26
CA LEU A 112 -8.64 -12.31 12.63
C LEU A 112 -7.65 -11.98 11.52
N CYS A 113 -6.48 -12.59 11.57
CA CYS A 113 -5.45 -12.50 10.54
C CYS A 113 -5.05 -13.91 10.09
N VAL A 114 -5.15 -14.17 8.79
CA VAL A 114 -4.77 -15.44 8.16
C VAL A 114 -3.81 -15.17 7.00
N VAL A 115 -2.62 -15.76 7.05
CA VAL A 115 -1.56 -15.54 6.05
C VAL A 115 -1.04 -16.89 5.58
N ASN A 116 -1.37 -17.28 4.35
CA ASN A 116 -0.81 -18.49 3.75
C ASN A 116 0.65 -18.29 3.32
N ALA A 117 1.32 -19.38 2.98
CA ALA A 117 2.72 -19.37 2.57
C ALA A 117 2.89 -18.77 1.16
N SER A 118 2.05 -19.19 0.21
CA SER A 118 1.92 -18.66 -1.15
C SER A 118 0.45 -18.67 -1.60
N ILE A 119 0.14 -18.01 -2.73
CA ILE A 119 -1.20 -18.08 -3.34
C ILE A 119 -1.47 -19.50 -3.88
N GLU A 120 -0.42 -20.18 -4.36
CA GLU A 120 -0.48 -21.53 -4.93
C GLU A 120 -0.82 -22.61 -3.89
N CYS A 121 -0.63 -22.31 -2.60
CA CYS A 121 -1.09 -23.19 -1.52
C CYS A 121 -2.62 -23.34 -1.48
N ALA A 122 -3.36 -22.36 -2.00
CA ALA A 122 -4.81 -22.41 -2.00
C ALA A 122 -5.29 -23.51 -2.96
N VAL A 123 -5.89 -24.57 -2.40
CA VAL A 123 -6.42 -25.70 -3.20
C VAL A 123 -7.78 -25.29 -3.77
N GLY A 124 -7.75 -24.54 -4.87
CA GLY A 124 -8.96 -24.03 -5.51
C GLY A 124 -9.69 -22.94 -4.71
N PHE A 125 -10.93 -22.67 -5.06
CA PHE A 125 -11.71 -21.57 -4.48
C PHE A 125 -12.10 -21.86 -3.03
N SER A 126 -11.64 -21.03 -2.10
CA SER A 126 -12.08 -21.12 -0.71
C SER A 126 -13.30 -20.25 -0.43
N CYS A 127 -14.33 -20.86 0.17
CA CYS A 127 -15.47 -20.17 0.79
C CYS A 127 -15.16 -19.74 2.24
N ALA A 128 -13.89 -19.60 2.62
CA ALA A 128 -13.47 -19.15 3.96
C ALA A 128 -14.18 -17.87 4.41
N LEU A 129 -14.38 -16.91 3.49
CA LEU A 129 -15.11 -15.68 3.82
C LEU A 129 -16.56 -15.94 4.23
N ALA A 130 -17.24 -16.90 3.60
CA ALA A 130 -18.60 -17.27 3.97
C ALA A 130 -18.64 -17.84 5.40
N LEU A 131 -17.74 -18.78 5.73
CA LEU A 131 -17.60 -19.35 7.06
C LEU A 131 -17.26 -18.28 8.12
N ILE A 132 -16.28 -17.42 7.83
CA ILE A 132 -15.87 -16.34 8.73
C ILE A 132 -17.04 -15.38 8.96
N SER A 133 -17.75 -15.00 7.91
CA SER A 133 -18.90 -14.10 8.01
C SER A 133 -20.07 -14.70 8.78
N ASP A 134 -20.21 -16.02 8.78
CA ASP A 134 -21.26 -16.72 9.52
C ASP A 134 -20.96 -16.78 11.01
N ILE A 135 -19.73 -17.17 11.36
CA ILE A 135 -19.34 -17.43 12.74
C ILE A 135 -18.90 -16.14 13.47
N CYS A 136 -18.18 -15.24 12.79
CA CYS A 136 -17.47 -14.12 13.41
C CYS A 136 -18.27 -12.80 13.34
N GLN A 137 -19.47 -12.77 13.93
CA GLN A 137 -20.37 -11.61 13.88
C GLN A 137 -19.84 -10.34 14.59
N ASN A 138 -18.88 -10.51 15.51
CA ASN A 138 -18.26 -9.40 16.27
C ASN A 138 -16.95 -8.90 15.65
N LEU A 139 -16.54 -9.45 14.51
CA LEU A 139 -15.26 -9.13 13.90
C LEU A 139 -15.21 -7.67 13.46
N ARG A 140 -14.19 -6.95 13.93
CA ARG A 140 -13.90 -5.54 13.60
C ARG A 140 -12.79 -5.40 12.57
N SER A 141 -11.85 -6.33 12.57
CA SER A 141 -10.70 -6.34 11.68
C SER A 141 -10.45 -7.73 11.09
N LEU A 142 -10.43 -7.81 9.76
CA LEU A 142 -10.12 -9.03 9.02
C LEU A 142 -8.92 -8.78 8.10
N VAL A 143 -7.91 -9.64 8.20
CA VAL A 143 -6.74 -9.63 7.33
C VAL A 143 -6.58 -11.02 6.72
N ILE A 144 -6.61 -11.10 5.39
CA ILE A 144 -6.31 -12.34 4.66
C ILE A 144 -5.21 -12.05 3.64
N ARG A 145 -4.19 -12.89 3.60
CA ARG A 145 -3.08 -12.74 2.66
C ARG A 145 -2.76 -14.04 1.94
N LYS A 146 -2.40 -13.94 0.66
CA LYS A 146 -1.96 -15.06 -0.18
C LYS A 146 -3.03 -16.15 -0.33
N ALA A 147 -4.23 -15.76 -0.74
CA ALA A 147 -5.38 -16.67 -0.75
C ALA A 147 -6.16 -16.62 -2.07
N TRP A 148 -6.92 -17.68 -2.34
CA TRP A 148 -7.90 -17.71 -3.42
C TRP A 148 -9.31 -17.75 -2.80
N LEU A 149 -10.04 -16.64 -2.92
CA LEU A 149 -11.29 -16.42 -2.19
C LEU A 149 -12.49 -16.27 -3.13
N SER A 150 -13.67 -16.65 -2.63
CA SER A 150 -14.97 -16.35 -3.23
C SER A 150 -15.82 -15.49 -2.30
N PHE A 151 -16.59 -14.56 -2.87
CA PHE A 151 -17.61 -13.79 -2.12
C PHE A 151 -18.96 -14.50 -2.04
N LYS A 152 -19.09 -15.68 -2.66
CA LYS A 152 -20.33 -16.46 -2.64
C LYS A 152 -20.69 -16.90 -1.22
N GLY A 153 -21.94 -16.65 -0.82
CA GLY A 153 -22.47 -17.10 0.47
C GLY A 153 -22.03 -16.26 1.68
N ILE A 154 -21.36 -15.13 1.48
CA ILE A 154 -21.02 -14.21 2.57
C ILE A 154 -22.30 -13.64 3.20
N LYS A 155 -22.33 -13.64 4.53
CA LYS A 155 -23.36 -12.99 5.34
C LYS A 155 -22.93 -11.57 5.71
N LEU A 156 -23.91 -10.76 6.10
CA LEU A 156 -23.68 -9.39 6.55
C LEU A 156 -22.73 -9.37 7.76
N MET A 157 -21.66 -8.56 7.70
CA MET A 157 -20.72 -8.35 8.79
C MET A 157 -20.79 -6.89 9.28
N PRO A 158 -21.79 -6.54 10.11
CA PRO A 158 -22.11 -5.14 10.41
C PRO A 158 -21.08 -4.45 11.31
N LYS A 159 -20.21 -5.19 12.01
CA LYS A 159 -19.18 -4.66 12.90
C LYS A 159 -17.81 -4.54 12.25
N LEU A 160 -17.64 -5.04 11.03
CA LEU A 160 -16.36 -5.03 10.34
C LEU A 160 -16.02 -3.60 9.89
N THR A 161 -14.95 -3.07 10.44
CA THR A 161 -14.47 -1.70 10.16
C THR A 161 -13.20 -1.70 9.32
N ASN A 162 -12.37 -2.75 9.42
CA ASN A 162 -11.11 -2.87 8.71
C ASN A 162 -11.07 -4.19 7.94
N LEU A 163 -10.87 -4.10 6.62
CA LEU A 163 -10.66 -5.27 5.76
C LEU A 163 -9.37 -5.10 4.98
N THR A 164 -8.47 -6.07 5.09
CA THR A 164 -7.24 -6.13 4.32
C THR A 164 -7.11 -7.45 3.58
N LEU A 165 -7.12 -7.39 2.25
CA LEU A 165 -6.85 -8.52 1.37
C LEU A 165 -5.55 -8.22 0.59
N LYS A 166 -4.53 -9.06 0.75
CA LYS A 166 -3.23 -8.84 0.09
C LYS A 166 -2.75 -10.08 -0.66
N PHE A 167 -2.36 -9.94 -1.93
CA PHE A 167 -2.02 -11.07 -2.80
C PHE A 167 -3.18 -12.07 -2.82
N VAL A 168 -4.36 -11.63 -3.25
CA VAL A 168 -5.57 -12.46 -3.25
C VAL A 168 -6.12 -12.56 -4.65
N ARG A 169 -6.44 -13.79 -5.08
CA ARG A 169 -7.23 -14.03 -6.28
C ARG A 169 -8.71 -14.11 -5.88
N ILE A 170 -9.55 -13.33 -6.54
CA ILE A 170 -11.00 -13.30 -6.35
C ILE A 170 -11.63 -13.77 -7.65
N ASP A 171 -12.51 -14.76 -7.57
CA ASP A 171 -13.21 -15.33 -8.72
C ASP A 171 -14.69 -14.90 -8.76
N ASP A 172 -14.92 -13.61 -8.49
CA ASP A 172 -16.23 -12.97 -8.56
C ASP A 172 -16.11 -11.81 -9.55
N GLU A 173 -16.66 -12.01 -10.75
CA GLU A 173 -16.42 -11.13 -11.89
C GLU A 173 -16.89 -9.69 -11.63
N ASN A 174 -17.86 -9.47 -10.74
CA ASN A 174 -18.59 -8.21 -10.68
C ASN A 174 -18.49 -7.43 -9.36
N PHE A 175 -18.08 -8.04 -8.23
CA PHE A 175 -17.86 -7.35 -6.93
C PHE A 175 -18.93 -6.30 -6.55
N THR A 176 -20.17 -6.44 -7.06
CA THR A 176 -21.21 -5.40 -7.00
C THR A 176 -21.87 -5.35 -5.63
N ASN A 177 -21.91 -6.50 -4.96
CA ASN A 177 -22.53 -6.65 -3.65
C ASN A 177 -21.56 -6.43 -2.49
N PHE A 178 -20.31 -6.05 -2.75
CA PHE A 178 -19.31 -5.89 -1.71
C PHE A 178 -19.74 -4.96 -0.58
N SER A 179 -20.38 -3.84 -0.94
CA SER A 179 -20.94 -2.87 -0.01
C SER A 179 -22.02 -3.44 0.91
N LYS A 180 -22.82 -4.38 0.39
CA LYS A 180 -23.89 -5.04 1.14
C LYS A 180 -23.33 -5.90 2.28
N TYR A 181 -22.17 -6.52 2.09
CA TYR A 181 -21.58 -7.40 3.11
C TYR A 181 -20.89 -6.64 4.23
N PHE A 182 -20.32 -5.46 3.94
CA PHE A 182 -19.46 -4.71 4.88
C PHE A 182 -19.92 -3.24 5.02
N PRO A 183 -21.14 -2.97 5.54
CA PRO A 183 -21.71 -1.62 5.52
C PRO A 183 -20.96 -0.60 6.40
N SER A 184 -20.28 -1.06 7.46
CA SER A 184 -19.60 -0.21 8.44
C SER A 184 -18.10 -0.06 8.18
N LEU A 185 -17.64 -0.43 6.99
CA LEU A 185 -16.22 -0.44 6.66
C LEU A 185 -15.66 0.99 6.62
N LYS A 186 -14.59 1.22 7.38
CA LYS A 186 -13.85 2.48 7.47
C LYS A 186 -12.50 2.43 6.77
N VAL A 187 -11.86 1.25 6.76
CA VAL A 187 -10.57 1.01 6.10
C VAL A 187 -10.67 -0.20 5.18
N LEU A 188 -10.38 0.02 3.91
CA LEU A 188 -10.29 -1.01 2.88
C LEU A 188 -8.89 -1.04 2.28
N ASN A 189 -8.17 -2.15 2.45
CA ASN A 189 -6.88 -2.37 1.81
C ASN A 189 -6.97 -3.60 0.90
N LEU A 190 -7.06 -3.36 -0.40
CA LEU A 190 -7.05 -4.37 -1.46
C LEU A 190 -5.73 -4.25 -2.20
N SER A 191 -4.76 -5.12 -1.93
CA SER A 191 -3.40 -4.99 -2.49
C SER A 191 -3.01 -6.22 -3.29
N HIS A 192 -2.60 -6.04 -4.54
CA HIS A 192 -2.26 -7.12 -5.47
C HIS A 192 -3.43 -8.11 -5.63
N ILE A 193 -4.60 -7.56 -5.98
CA ILE A 193 -5.79 -8.34 -6.24
C ILE A 193 -5.83 -8.76 -7.71
N VAL A 194 -6.21 -10.02 -7.95
CA VAL A 194 -6.37 -10.62 -9.29
C VAL A 194 -7.80 -11.16 -9.44
N GLY A 195 -8.35 -11.09 -10.64
CA GLY A 195 -9.66 -11.66 -10.99
C GLY A 195 -10.87 -10.73 -10.81
N LEU A 196 -10.66 -9.52 -10.29
CA LEU A 196 -11.68 -8.48 -10.31
C LEU A 196 -11.70 -7.77 -11.67
N LYS A 197 -12.79 -7.91 -12.43
CA LYS A 197 -12.95 -7.26 -13.74
C LYS A 197 -13.44 -5.83 -13.61
N GLU A 198 -14.57 -5.62 -12.95
CA GLU A 198 -15.24 -4.30 -12.83
C GLU A 198 -15.67 -3.94 -11.39
N PRO A 199 -14.73 -3.82 -10.42
CA PRO A 199 -15.08 -3.54 -9.04
C PRO A 199 -15.86 -2.23 -8.84
N LYS A 200 -17.01 -2.32 -8.16
CA LYS A 200 -17.83 -1.19 -7.71
C LYS A 200 -17.83 -1.10 -6.19
N ILE A 201 -17.07 -0.17 -5.66
CA ILE A 201 -16.95 0.07 -4.21
C ILE A 201 -17.89 1.21 -3.84
N HIS A 202 -19.03 0.89 -3.23
CA HIS A 202 -19.96 1.87 -2.69
C HIS A 202 -19.95 1.81 -1.16
N LEU A 203 -19.19 2.67 -0.49
CA LEU A 203 -19.05 2.63 0.97
C LEU A 203 -19.08 4.03 1.59
N MET A 204 -20.21 4.37 2.20
CA MET A 204 -20.47 5.70 2.76
C MET A 204 -19.61 6.03 3.98
N GLN A 205 -19.18 5.03 4.76
CA GLN A 205 -18.38 5.22 5.97
C GLN A 205 -16.87 5.07 5.73
N LEU A 206 -16.45 4.78 4.49
CA LEU A 206 -15.07 4.52 4.15
C LEU A 206 -14.25 5.79 4.28
N ARG A 207 -13.18 5.75 5.09
CA ARG A 207 -12.23 6.85 5.31
C ARG A 207 -10.92 6.62 4.58
N ILE A 208 -10.46 5.37 4.51
CA ILE A 208 -9.19 5.01 3.87
C ILE A 208 -9.44 3.88 2.87
N CYS A 209 -9.02 4.08 1.63
CA CYS A 209 -9.10 3.09 0.57
C CYS A 209 -7.74 2.95 -0.12
N ARG A 210 -7.17 1.75 -0.07
CA ARG A 210 -5.98 1.37 -0.83
C ARG A 210 -6.35 0.26 -1.79
N PHE A 211 -6.13 0.48 -3.08
CA PHE A 211 -6.41 -0.49 -4.12
C PHE A 211 -5.18 -0.69 -5.01
N THR A 212 -4.78 -1.93 -5.21
CA THR A 212 -3.73 -2.32 -6.16
C THR A 212 -4.18 -3.57 -6.90
N GLY A 213 -4.32 -3.48 -8.22
CA GLY A 213 -4.81 -4.59 -9.05
C GLY A 213 -4.82 -4.24 -10.53
N TYR A 214 -5.43 -5.11 -11.33
CA TYR A 214 -5.51 -5.01 -12.78
C TYR A 214 -6.95 -5.09 -13.29
N PRO A 215 -7.87 -4.24 -12.79
CA PRO A 215 -9.26 -4.26 -13.26
C PRO A 215 -9.36 -3.67 -14.68
N GLU A 216 -10.38 -4.10 -15.42
CA GLU A 216 -10.77 -3.46 -16.68
C GLU A 216 -11.41 -2.09 -16.40
N SER A 217 -12.24 -1.99 -15.38
CA SER A 217 -12.83 -0.73 -14.92
C SER A 217 -12.95 -0.69 -13.40
N ILE A 218 -12.92 0.49 -12.79
CA ILE A 218 -13.14 0.62 -11.34
C ILE A 218 -14.01 1.83 -11.03
N ALA A 219 -14.99 1.63 -10.14
CA ALA A 219 -15.83 2.70 -9.63
C ALA A 219 -15.75 2.74 -8.10
N ILE A 220 -15.43 3.90 -7.53
CA ILE A 220 -15.35 4.12 -6.09
C ILE A 220 -16.29 5.26 -5.73
N HIS A 221 -17.39 4.92 -5.06
CA HIS A 221 -18.34 5.85 -4.44
C HIS A 221 -18.14 5.83 -2.93
N ALA A 222 -17.41 6.82 -2.41
CA ALA A 222 -17.06 6.95 -1.00
C ALA A 222 -17.01 8.44 -0.61
N PRO A 223 -18.16 9.07 -0.31
CA PRO A 223 -18.23 10.52 -0.09
C PRO A 223 -17.45 11.00 1.14
N ASN A 224 -17.26 10.15 2.15
CA ASN A 224 -16.51 10.45 3.39
C ASN A 224 -15.04 9.98 3.34
N LEU A 225 -14.54 9.63 2.14
CA LEU A 225 -13.17 9.18 1.97
C LEU A 225 -12.20 10.33 2.26
N GLU A 226 -11.20 10.07 3.09
CA GLU A 226 -10.13 11.02 3.44
C GLU A 226 -8.87 10.71 2.63
N GLU A 227 -8.53 9.41 2.52
CA GLU A 227 -7.33 8.94 1.82
C GLU A 227 -7.69 7.90 0.76
N LEU A 228 -7.28 8.17 -0.49
CA LEU A 228 -7.35 7.21 -1.59
C LEU A 228 -5.95 6.94 -2.15
N GLU A 229 -5.57 5.67 -2.20
CA GLU A 229 -4.41 5.19 -2.95
C GLU A 229 -4.88 4.18 -4.01
N LEU A 230 -4.84 4.59 -5.27
CA LEU A 230 -5.24 3.79 -6.42
C LEU A 230 -4.02 3.45 -7.28
N LYS A 231 -3.68 2.17 -7.37
CA LYS A 231 -2.60 1.63 -8.20
C LYS A 231 -3.14 0.60 -9.18
N CYS A 232 -3.52 1.07 -10.37
CA CYS A 232 -4.03 0.23 -11.44
C CYS A 232 -3.09 0.32 -12.63
N MET A 233 -2.72 -0.78 -13.26
CA MET A 233 -1.77 -0.68 -14.38
C MET A 233 -2.42 -0.04 -15.60
N GLN A 234 -3.51 -0.58 -16.14
CA GLN A 234 -4.09 -0.04 -17.37
C GLN A 234 -5.62 -0.23 -17.43
N PRO A 235 -6.39 0.36 -16.49
CA PRO A 235 -7.83 0.26 -16.55
C PRO A 235 -8.37 1.09 -17.73
N CYS A 236 -9.43 0.62 -18.38
CA CYS A 236 -10.14 1.35 -19.43
C CYS A 236 -10.86 2.59 -18.85
N SER A 237 -11.41 2.47 -17.63
CA SER A 237 -12.21 3.53 -16.99
C SER A 237 -12.03 3.53 -15.47
N VAL A 238 -11.92 4.74 -14.90
CA VAL A 238 -11.83 4.97 -13.46
C VAL A 238 -12.86 6.03 -13.07
N VAL A 239 -13.85 5.68 -12.27
CA VAL A 239 -14.88 6.59 -11.77
C VAL A 239 -14.68 6.80 -10.28
N LEU A 240 -14.45 8.03 -9.84
CA LEU A 240 -14.22 8.36 -8.43
C LEU A 240 -15.25 9.40 -7.95
N GLU A 241 -15.93 9.08 -6.85
CA GLU A 241 -16.80 9.98 -6.12
C GLU A 241 -16.31 10.06 -4.67
N CYS A 242 -15.38 10.98 -4.43
CA CYS A 242 -14.65 11.11 -3.17
C CYS A 242 -14.50 12.59 -2.75
N ALA A 243 -15.64 13.29 -2.64
CA ALA A 243 -15.70 14.74 -2.40
C ALA A 243 -14.95 15.23 -1.13
N SER A 244 -14.82 14.38 -0.11
CA SER A 244 -14.13 14.70 1.15
C SER A 244 -12.63 14.41 1.16
N ALA A 245 -12.05 13.88 0.07
CA ALA A 245 -10.67 13.43 0.05
C ALA A 245 -9.69 14.57 0.34
N SER A 246 -8.80 14.34 1.32
CA SER A 246 -7.68 15.24 1.65
C SER A 246 -6.37 14.78 1.02
N SER A 247 -6.25 13.47 0.74
CA SER A 247 -5.11 12.87 0.05
C SER A 247 -5.55 11.92 -1.06
N LEU A 248 -5.08 12.17 -2.28
CA LEU A 248 -5.37 11.38 -3.47
C LEU A 248 -4.08 10.92 -4.13
N SER A 249 -3.86 9.62 -4.24
CA SER A 249 -2.74 9.03 -4.96
C SER A 249 -3.26 8.17 -6.11
N ILE A 250 -3.01 8.59 -7.35
CA ILE A 250 -3.43 7.90 -8.57
C ILE A 250 -2.19 7.43 -9.31
N SER A 251 -2.10 6.13 -9.53
CA SER A 251 -1.04 5.48 -10.28
C SER A 251 -1.68 4.64 -11.39
N VAL A 252 -1.66 5.17 -12.62
CA VAL A 252 -2.23 4.57 -13.84
C VAL A 252 -1.24 4.68 -15.01
N ALA A 253 -0.91 3.58 -15.69
CA ALA A 253 0.18 3.58 -16.66
C ALA A 253 -0.15 4.38 -17.93
N LYS A 254 -1.30 4.12 -18.57
CA LYS A 254 -1.75 4.80 -19.80
C LYS A 254 -3.24 5.12 -19.75
N SER A 255 -3.62 6.15 -20.50
CA SER A 255 -4.94 6.82 -20.67
C SER A 255 -6.17 6.00 -20.27
N SER A 256 -6.38 5.86 -18.97
CA SER A 256 -7.68 5.50 -18.41
C SER A 256 -8.58 6.72 -18.52
N ILE A 257 -9.85 6.53 -18.93
CA ILE A 257 -10.84 7.60 -18.81
C ILE A 257 -11.10 7.78 -17.32
N ILE A 258 -10.49 8.78 -16.70
CA ILE A 258 -10.77 9.18 -15.32
C ILE A 258 -11.96 10.12 -15.32
N ARG A 259 -12.99 9.78 -14.55
CA ARG A 259 -14.16 10.61 -14.32
C ARG A 259 -14.32 10.85 -12.83
N MET A 260 -14.55 12.11 -12.47
CA MET A 260 -14.96 12.48 -11.12
C MET A 260 -16.27 13.23 -11.21
N THR A 261 -17.25 12.86 -10.39
CA THR A 261 -18.55 13.54 -10.33
C THR A 261 -18.43 14.89 -9.63
N GLU A 262 -17.58 14.98 -8.60
CA GLU A 262 -17.26 16.21 -7.90
C GLU A 262 -15.77 16.25 -7.56
N MET A 263 -15.14 17.42 -7.73
CA MET A 263 -13.74 17.63 -7.34
C MET A 263 -13.62 17.76 -5.81
N PRO A 264 -12.61 17.14 -5.16
CA PRO A 264 -12.51 17.18 -3.71
C PRO A 264 -12.15 18.59 -3.23
N ARG A 265 -12.98 19.17 -2.35
CA ARG A 265 -12.81 20.56 -1.89
C ARG A 265 -11.72 20.73 -0.84
N LYS A 266 -11.30 19.64 -0.20
CA LYS A 266 -10.34 19.61 0.90
C LYS A 266 -8.99 19.00 0.51
N LEU A 267 -8.74 18.80 -0.78
CA LEU A 267 -7.53 18.11 -1.24
C LEU A 267 -6.28 18.91 -0.86
N ARG A 268 -5.42 18.31 -0.04
CA ARG A 268 -4.13 18.88 0.38
C ARG A 268 -2.94 18.18 -0.26
N LYS A 269 -3.06 16.89 -0.58
CA LYS A 269 -2.01 16.10 -1.20
C LYS A 269 -2.54 15.39 -2.45
N LEU A 270 -1.83 15.55 -3.56
CA LEU A 270 -2.08 14.85 -4.82
C LEU A 270 -0.80 14.15 -5.27
N THR A 271 -0.84 12.84 -5.43
CA THR A 271 0.25 12.04 -6.01
C THR A 271 -0.23 11.47 -7.35
N ILE A 272 0.49 11.74 -8.43
CA ILE A 272 0.20 11.23 -9.77
C ILE A 272 1.40 10.41 -10.23
N LYS A 273 1.16 9.14 -10.55
CA LYS A 273 2.11 8.28 -11.25
C LYS A 273 1.54 7.82 -12.58
N SER A 274 2.04 8.33 -13.70
CA SER A 274 1.50 7.99 -15.02
C SER A 274 2.50 8.27 -16.16
N LEU A 275 2.27 7.68 -17.34
CA LEU A 275 2.88 8.15 -18.58
C LEU A 275 2.12 9.36 -19.16
N ASP A 276 0.84 9.54 -18.81
CA ASP A 276 -0.04 10.62 -19.29
C ASP A 276 -0.24 11.70 -18.21
N ILE A 277 0.86 12.19 -17.63
CA ILE A 277 0.80 13.22 -16.58
C ILE A 277 0.08 14.51 -17.04
N PRO A 278 0.36 15.10 -18.23
CA PRO A 278 -0.27 16.37 -18.61
C PRO A 278 -1.81 16.33 -18.72
N PRO A 279 -2.44 15.30 -19.34
CA PRO A 279 -3.89 15.13 -19.27
C PRO A 279 -4.44 15.06 -17.84
N LEU A 280 -3.75 14.35 -16.94
CA LEU A 280 -4.17 14.23 -15.53
C LEU A 280 -4.06 15.57 -14.79
N LEU A 281 -3.01 16.35 -15.03
CA LEU A 281 -2.90 17.70 -14.47
C LEU A 281 -4.06 18.58 -14.93
N ARG A 282 -4.36 18.61 -16.23
CA ARG A 282 -5.51 19.37 -16.76
C ARG A 282 -6.84 18.94 -16.16
N PHE A 283 -7.00 17.64 -15.91
CA PHE A 283 -8.19 17.10 -15.26
C PHE A 283 -8.38 17.67 -13.85
N PHE A 284 -7.29 17.81 -13.08
CA PHE A 284 -7.30 18.39 -11.73
C PHE A 284 -7.25 19.92 -11.69
N ARG A 285 -7.35 20.59 -12.83
CA ARG A 285 -7.33 22.05 -12.90
C ARG A 285 -8.51 22.65 -12.12
N GLY A 286 -8.22 23.67 -11.31
CA GLY A 286 -9.23 24.38 -10.50
C GLY A 286 -9.35 23.89 -9.06
N ILE A 287 -8.57 22.89 -8.64
CA ILE A 287 -8.41 22.56 -7.22
C ILE A 287 -7.70 23.73 -6.51
N LYS A 288 -8.32 24.22 -5.44
CA LYS A 288 -7.80 25.32 -4.62
C LYS A 288 -7.16 24.80 -3.35
N GLY A 289 -6.00 25.37 -2.99
CA GLY A 289 -5.33 25.07 -1.72
C GLY A 289 -4.64 23.70 -1.66
N LEU A 290 -4.22 23.18 -2.82
CA LEU A 290 -3.35 22.01 -2.90
C LEU A 290 -2.01 22.36 -2.26
N GLY A 291 -1.63 21.67 -1.19
CA GLY A 291 -0.35 21.89 -0.50
C GLY A 291 0.79 21.16 -1.20
N THR A 292 0.66 19.84 -1.36
CA THR A 292 1.72 18.98 -1.90
C THR A 292 1.27 18.31 -3.19
N LEU A 293 2.08 18.44 -4.24
CA LEU A 293 1.94 17.71 -5.50
C LEU A 293 3.16 16.81 -5.69
N GLU A 294 2.92 15.51 -5.86
CA GLU A 294 3.96 14.52 -6.15
C GLU A 294 3.74 13.92 -7.52
N LEU A 295 4.76 13.98 -8.38
CA LEU A 295 4.70 13.54 -9.77
C LEU A 295 5.74 12.46 -10.02
N GLU A 296 5.31 11.35 -10.58
CA GLU A 296 6.15 10.23 -10.95
C GLU A 296 5.71 9.68 -12.31
N ALA A 297 6.62 9.03 -13.03
CA ALA A 297 6.29 8.34 -14.26
C ALA A 297 6.54 6.83 -14.14
N PHE A 298 5.88 6.05 -15.00
CA PHE A 298 6.28 4.66 -15.19
C PHE A 298 7.54 4.58 -16.04
N PRO A 299 8.38 3.56 -15.82
CA PRO A 299 9.40 3.19 -16.78
C PRO A 299 8.89 3.12 -18.21
N ILE A 300 9.69 3.62 -19.16
CA ILE A 300 9.36 3.60 -20.58
C ILE A 300 10.04 2.41 -21.24
N THR A 301 9.26 1.53 -21.86
CA THR A 301 9.76 0.40 -22.64
C THR A 301 10.05 0.76 -24.10
N SER A 302 9.41 1.81 -24.65
CA SER A 302 9.64 2.34 -25.98
C SER A 302 9.45 3.85 -26.02
N TRP A 303 10.35 4.58 -26.67
CA TRP A 303 10.32 6.05 -26.73
C TRP A 303 9.07 6.62 -27.40
N PHE A 304 8.46 5.85 -28.30
CA PHE A 304 7.19 6.20 -28.92
C PHE A 304 6.01 6.18 -27.93
N ASP A 305 6.17 5.60 -26.74
CA ASP A 305 5.16 5.62 -25.68
C ASP A 305 5.13 6.94 -24.90
N ALA A 306 6.11 7.83 -25.08
CA ALA A 306 6.14 9.16 -24.47
C ALA A 306 5.24 10.14 -25.24
N TYR A 307 3.94 9.85 -25.33
CA TYR A 307 2.98 10.60 -26.15
C TYR A 307 2.72 12.04 -25.69
N SER A 308 3.18 12.43 -24.50
CA SER A 308 3.17 13.84 -24.09
C SER A 308 4.39 14.18 -23.24
N VAL A 309 5.14 15.18 -23.70
CA VAL A 309 6.26 15.76 -22.98
C VAL A 309 5.75 16.30 -21.64
N PHE A 310 6.20 15.67 -20.54
CA PHE A 310 5.99 16.19 -19.21
C PHE A 310 6.82 17.48 -19.02
N SER A 311 6.17 18.56 -18.61
CA SER A 311 6.81 19.81 -18.20
C SER A 311 6.27 20.24 -16.85
N VAL A 312 7.16 20.68 -15.95
CA VAL A 312 6.79 21.25 -14.66
C VAL A 312 5.99 22.54 -14.80
N THR A 313 6.16 23.30 -15.89
CA THR A 313 5.32 24.48 -16.17
C THR A 313 3.85 24.10 -16.20
N ASN A 314 3.49 22.95 -16.80
CA ASN A 314 2.10 22.49 -16.83
C ASN A 314 1.55 22.26 -15.42
N ALA A 315 2.37 21.78 -14.48
CA ALA A 315 1.94 21.58 -13.10
C ALA A 315 1.75 22.90 -12.37
N LEU A 316 2.70 23.84 -12.53
CA LEU A 316 2.66 25.16 -11.91
C LEU A 316 1.53 26.05 -12.45
N ASP A 317 1.24 25.96 -13.75
CA ASP A 317 0.13 26.67 -14.39
C ASP A 317 -1.24 26.09 -14.00
N THR A 318 -1.28 24.85 -13.51
CA THR A 318 -2.52 24.16 -13.15
C THR A 318 -2.97 24.48 -11.72
N PHE A 319 -2.04 24.62 -10.78
CA PHE A 319 -2.34 24.75 -9.35
C PHE A 319 -1.83 26.07 -8.77
N GLU A 320 -2.77 26.91 -8.36
CA GLU A 320 -2.49 28.14 -7.63
C GLU A 320 -2.11 27.83 -6.17
N ASN A 321 -1.06 28.49 -5.65
CA ASN A 321 -0.60 28.37 -4.26
C ASN A 321 -0.10 26.97 -3.84
N LEU A 322 0.62 26.29 -4.74
CA LEU A 322 1.32 25.05 -4.39
C LEU A 322 2.45 25.34 -3.38
N ASP A 323 2.46 24.63 -2.25
CA ASP A 323 3.51 24.77 -1.23
C ASP A 323 4.73 23.88 -1.55
N GLU A 324 4.48 22.63 -1.95
CA GLU A 324 5.50 21.62 -2.15
C GLU A 324 5.31 20.87 -3.48
N LEU A 325 6.37 20.80 -4.29
CA LEU A 325 6.43 20.00 -5.50
C LEU A 325 7.47 18.90 -5.32
N VAL A 326 7.05 17.64 -5.47
CA VAL A 326 7.92 16.47 -5.40
C VAL A 326 7.99 15.83 -6.79
N ILE A 327 9.20 15.69 -7.33
CA ILE A 327 9.44 15.06 -8.62
C ILE A 327 10.17 13.73 -8.40
N GLY A 328 9.51 12.64 -8.79
CA GLY A 328 10.05 11.29 -8.79
C GLY A 328 11.18 11.12 -9.82
N PRO A 329 12.06 10.14 -9.64
CA PRO A 329 13.24 9.98 -10.48
C PRO A 329 12.93 9.69 -11.96
N VAL A 330 11.84 8.98 -12.28
CA VAL A 330 11.48 8.73 -13.69
C VAL A 330 10.91 9.99 -14.30
N ALA A 331 10.00 10.68 -13.59
CA ALA A 331 9.46 11.96 -14.05
C ALA A 331 10.56 13.01 -14.29
N TRP A 332 11.55 13.08 -13.39
CA TRP A 332 12.73 13.92 -13.56
C TRP A 332 13.52 13.57 -14.83
N TYR A 333 13.83 12.28 -15.02
CA TYR A 333 14.56 11.80 -16.19
C TYR A 333 13.85 12.14 -17.50
N LEU A 334 12.53 11.95 -17.57
CA LEU A 334 11.74 12.27 -18.76
C LEU A 334 11.76 13.76 -19.06
N TRP A 335 11.56 14.58 -18.04
CA TRP A 335 11.58 16.03 -18.20
C TRP A 335 12.92 16.54 -18.72
N GLN A 336 14.02 16.02 -18.18
CA GLN A 336 15.36 16.42 -18.58
C GLN A 336 15.63 16.22 -20.07
N ARG A 337 15.09 15.16 -20.65
CA ARG A 337 15.27 14.86 -22.08
C ARG A 337 14.34 15.65 -22.98
N SER A 338 13.19 16.10 -22.47
CA SER A 338 12.26 16.95 -23.21
C SER A 338 12.54 18.46 -23.08
N PHE A 339 13.56 18.81 -22.30
CA PHE A 339 13.88 20.18 -21.88
C PHE A 339 14.23 21.13 -23.04
N SER A 340 14.64 20.63 -24.21
CA SER A 340 14.97 21.46 -25.39
C SER A 340 13.79 22.28 -25.93
N SER A 341 12.55 22.03 -25.47
CA SER A 341 11.33 22.68 -25.96
C SER A 341 10.68 23.69 -24.99
N CYS A 342 11.17 23.84 -23.74
CA CYS A 342 10.45 24.55 -22.65
C CYS A 342 11.05 25.92 -22.25
N LEU A 343 11.58 26.70 -23.20
CA LEU A 343 12.35 27.93 -22.91
C LEU A 343 11.55 29.23 -22.70
N ASN A 344 10.21 29.22 -22.75
CA ASN A 344 9.44 30.47 -22.95
C ASN A 344 8.37 30.84 -21.92
N VAL A 345 8.40 30.34 -20.67
CA VAL A 345 7.34 30.69 -19.69
C VAL A 345 7.91 31.47 -18.50
N ALA A 346 7.57 32.76 -18.46
CA ALA A 346 7.96 33.74 -17.44
C ALA A 346 6.85 33.92 -16.38
N ASN A 347 6.41 32.84 -15.75
CA ASN A 347 5.50 32.92 -14.60
C ASN A 347 6.24 32.44 -13.36
N SER A 348 6.78 33.38 -12.58
CA SER A 348 7.48 33.05 -11.33
C SER A 348 6.47 32.62 -10.26
N VAL A 349 6.25 31.30 -10.13
CA VAL A 349 5.44 30.76 -9.04
C VAL A 349 6.32 30.61 -7.80
N SER A 350 5.91 31.24 -6.69
CA SER A 350 6.56 31.07 -5.40
C SER A 350 6.22 29.70 -4.83
N LEU A 351 7.25 28.91 -4.53
CA LEU A 351 7.12 27.57 -3.94
C LEU A 351 7.79 27.59 -2.56
N LYS A 352 7.25 26.89 -1.56
CA LYS A 352 7.98 26.76 -0.28
C LYS A 352 9.09 25.73 -0.43
N ARG A 353 8.77 24.57 -1.02
CA ARG A 353 9.71 23.44 -1.09
C ARG A 353 9.65 22.70 -2.43
N LEU A 354 10.81 22.50 -3.05
CA LEU A 354 10.99 21.63 -4.20
C LEU A 354 11.78 20.39 -3.78
N VAL A 355 11.25 19.20 -4.04
CA VAL A 355 11.94 17.93 -3.79
C VAL A 355 12.21 17.25 -5.12
N VAL A 356 13.48 16.95 -5.41
CA VAL A 356 13.87 16.24 -6.62
C VAL A 356 14.62 14.97 -6.25
N ASN A 357 14.15 13.85 -6.77
CA ASN A 357 14.86 12.58 -6.67
C ASN A 357 15.78 12.44 -7.90
N ILE A 358 17.09 12.57 -7.69
CA ILE A 358 18.07 12.63 -8.78
C ILE A 358 18.46 11.21 -9.19
N PRO A 359 18.29 10.81 -10.47
CA PRO A 359 18.83 9.55 -10.98
C PRO A 359 20.36 9.53 -10.97
N PRO A 360 20.97 8.35 -10.79
CA PRO A 360 22.44 8.14 -10.73
C PRO A 360 23.21 8.61 -11.98
N ASP A 361 22.60 8.63 -13.17
CA ASP A 361 23.27 9.01 -14.41
C ASP A 361 23.27 10.53 -14.60
N HIS A 362 24.47 11.09 -14.55
CA HIS A 362 24.84 12.50 -14.65
C HIS A 362 24.47 13.18 -15.99
N PHE A 363 23.19 13.38 -16.28
CA PHE A 363 22.80 14.36 -17.29
C PHE A 363 22.77 15.75 -16.66
N ASN A 364 23.07 16.81 -17.44
CA ASN A 364 23.21 18.23 -17.07
C ASN A 364 22.13 18.79 -16.09
N THR A 365 22.23 18.42 -14.81
CA THR A 365 21.28 18.77 -13.74
C THR A 365 21.40 20.23 -13.38
N SER A 366 22.59 20.81 -13.49
CA SER A 366 22.87 22.22 -13.18
C SER A 366 22.15 23.17 -14.13
N GLY A 367 22.18 22.92 -15.43
CA GLY A 367 21.45 23.72 -16.41
C GLY A 367 19.93 23.61 -16.23
N LEU A 368 19.44 22.41 -15.94
CA LEU A 368 17.99 22.21 -15.75
C LEU A 368 17.51 22.88 -14.47
N ILE A 369 18.15 22.64 -13.32
CA ILE A 369 17.81 23.28 -12.04
C ILE A 369 17.95 24.80 -12.11
N SER A 370 18.97 25.34 -12.82
CA SER A 370 19.08 26.78 -13.07
C SER A 370 17.81 27.35 -13.69
N ASN A 371 17.25 26.64 -14.65
CA ASN A 371 16.04 27.06 -15.32
C ASN A 371 14.78 26.78 -14.48
N ILE A 372 14.76 25.73 -13.67
CA ILE A 372 13.69 25.54 -12.67
C ILE A 372 13.63 26.75 -11.75
N LEU A 373 14.78 27.17 -11.21
CA LEU A 373 14.87 28.31 -10.29
C LEU A 373 14.49 29.65 -10.96
N LYS A 374 14.47 29.71 -12.29
CA LYS A 374 13.90 30.84 -13.05
C LYS A 374 12.38 30.73 -13.22
N ILE A 375 11.85 29.51 -13.31
CA ILE A 375 10.42 29.23 -13.50
C ILE A 375 9.67 29.27 -12.17
N CYS A 376 10.23 28.68 -11.11
CA CYS A 376 9.71 28.75 -9.76
C CYS A 376 10.79 29.26 -8.80
N THR A 377 10.38 30.02 -7.80
CA THR A 377 11.28 30.56 -6.77
C THR A 377 11.06 29.80 -5.45
N PRO A 378 11.63 28.58 -5.31
CA PRO A 378 11.51 27.81 -4.08
C PRO A 378 12.32 28.42 -2.93
N SER A 379 11.74 28.45 -1.73
CA SER A 379 12.50 28.82 -0.51
C SER A 379 13.48 27.71 -0.10
N GLU A 380 13.06 26.45 -0.25
CA GLU A 380 13.86 25.27 0.08
C GLU A 380 13.91 24.29 -1.11
N VAL A 381 15.08 23.71 -1.37
CA VAL A 381 15.27 22.66 -2.37
C VAL A 381 15.90 21.44 -1.70
N GLU A 382 15.20 20.31 -1.74
CA GLU A 382 15.72 19.02 -1.31
C GLU A 382 16.14 18.17 -2.50
N LEU A 383 17.40 17.76 -2.54
CA LEU A 383 17.91 16.79 -3.50
C LEU A 383 18.08 15.44 -2.81
N ARG A 384 17.30 14.45 -3.27
CA ARG A 384 17.37 13.07 -2.78
C ARG A 384 18.24 12.23 -3.69
N PHE A 385 19.36 11.76 -3.18
CA PHE A 385 20.28 10.88 -3.89
C PHE A 385 19.93 9.41 -3.66
N PHE A 386 20.07 8.55 -4.66
CA PHE A 386 19.98 7.10 -4.43
C PHE A 386 21.05 6.62 -3.45
N SER A 387 20.74 5.56 -2.69
CA SER A 387 21.59 5.06 -1.60
C SER A 387 22.97 4.57 -2.04
N ASP A 388 23.08 4.16 -3.29
CA ASP A 388 24.25 3.58 -3.93
C ASP A 388 25.08 4.57 -4.78
N ILE A 389 24.72 5.86 -4.78
CA ILE A 389 25.58 6.91 -5.35
C ILE A 389 26.78 7.14 -4.42
N GLY A 390 27.99 7.12 -4.98
CA GLY A 390 29.24 7.36 -4.25
C GLY A 390 29.30 8.74 -3.60
N GLU A 391 30.00 8.84 -2.46
CA GLU A 391 30.13 10.10 -1.72
C GLU A 391 30.84 11.19 -2.53
N THR A 392 31.77 10.81 -3.39
CA THR A 392 32.49 11.69 -4.32
C THR A 392 31.54 12.38 -5.30
N GLU A 393 30.64 11.62 -5.93
CA GLU A 393 29.63 12.11 -6.85
C GLU A 393 28.63 13.04 -6.13
N LYS A 394 28.16 12.62 -4.94
CA LYS A 394 27.28 13.46 -4.09
C LYS A 394 27.95 14.80 -3.78
N ASN A 395 29.21 14.78 -3.34
CA ASN A 395 29.95 15.99 -2.98
C ASN A 395 30.18 16.94 -4.15
N ASN A 396 30.43 16.41 -5.35
CA ASN A 396 30.57 17.23 -6.56
C ASN A 396 29.26 17.93 -6.93
N VAL A 397 28.13 17.22 -6.83
CA VAL A 397 26.80 17.79 -7.06
C VAL A 397 26.50 18.87 -6.02
N ILE A 398 26.72 18.60 -4.73
CA ILE A 398 26.49 19.54 -3.63
C ILE A 398 27.28 20.84 -3.83
N LYS A 399 28.57 20.73 -4.16
CA LYS A 399 29.45 21.88 -4.41
C LYS A 399 28.97 22.73 -5.59
N ASN A 400 28.60 22.08 -6.71
CA ASN A 400 28.14 22.79 -7.90
C ASN A 400 26.85 23.58 -7.61
N PHE A 401 25.88 22.99 -6.91
CA PHE A 401 24.60 23.65 -6.60
C PHE A 401 24.72 24.75 -5.56
N SER A 402 25.47 24.50 -4.48
CA SER A 402 25.66 25.50 -3.41
C SER A 402 26.36 26.76 -3.90
N ASN A 403 27.33 26.62 -4.82
CA ASN A 403 28.05 27.75 -5.39
C ASN A 403 27.23 28.53 -6.43
N THR A 404 26.34 27.84 -7.16
CA THR A 404 25.59 28.46 -8.27
C THR A 404 24.32 29.18 -7.77
N PHE A 405 23.75 28.78 -6.64
CA PHE A 405 22.47 29.30 -6.14
C PHE A 405 22.49 29.57 -4.63
N SER A 406 23.05 30.71 -4.24
CA SER A 406 23.20 31.13 -2.83
C SER A 406 21.91 31.63 -2.16
N GLY A 407 20.87 31.92 -2.94
CA GLY A 407 19.59 32.47 -2.45
C GLY A 407 18.55 31.43 -2.01
N VAL A 408 18.91 30.14 -2.02
CA VAL A 408 17.99 29.01 -1.76
C VAL A 408 18.53 28.15 -0.62
N ARG A 409 17.66 27.70 0.29
CA ARG A 409 18.06 26.75 1.33
C ARG A 409 18.13 25.33 0.76
N TRP A 410 19.34 24.78 0.68
CA TRP A 410 19.57 23.43 0.17
C TRP A 410 19.48 22.37 1.28
N ILE A 411 18.77 21.28 1.00
CA ILE A 411 18.67 20.08 1.84
C ILE A 411 19.15 18.89 1.03
N TRP A 412 19.96 18.03 1.65
CA TRP A 412 20.54 16.85 1.02
C TRP A 412 20.09 15.62 1.78
N SER A 413 19.50 14.64 1.08
CA SER A 413 19.06 13.42 1.73
C SER A 413 19.35 12.19 0.86
N THR A 414 19.33 11.02 1.49
CA THR A 414 19.51 9.75 0.82
C THR A 414 18.14 9.07 0.71
N SER A 415 17.79 8.65 -0.50
CA SER A 415 16.59 7.86 -0.81
C SER A 415 16.75 6.43 -0.27
N GLU A 416 15.65 5.85 0.19
CA GLU A 416 15.59 4.44 0.57
C GLU A 416 15.72 3.49 -0.64
N LYS A 417 15.51 4.00 -1.86
CA LYS A 417 15.58 3.23 -3.10
C LYS A 417 17.02 3.19 -3.64
N SER A 418 17.42 2.07 -4.23
CA SER A 418 18.70 1.93 -4.94
C SER A 418 18.57 2.30 -6.42
N SER A 419 19.67 2.78 -7.01
CA SER A 419 19.78 3.07 -8.43
C SER A 419 19.58 1.83 -9.32
N SER A 420 19.99 0.66 -8.83
CA SER A 420 19.80 -0.63 -9.49
C SER A 420 18.32 -1.02 -9.62
N GLU A 421 17.50 -0.74 -8.60
CA GLU A 421 16.04 -0.94 -8.67
C GLU A 421 15.38 0.04 -9.66
N PHE A 422 15.97 1.23 -9.84
CA PHE A 422 15.51 2.22 -10.79
C PHE A 422 15.83 1.85 -12.25
N PHE A 423 17.07 1.45 -12.56
CA PHE A 423 17.47 1.08 -13.93
C PHE A 423 16.89 -0.24 -14.41
N SER A 424 16.82 -1.26 -13.55
CA SER A 424 16.17 -2.54 -13.88
C SER A 424 14.71 -2.35 -14.25
N ARG A 425 14.05 -1.36 -13.63
CA ARG A 425 12.69 -0.97 -13.96
C ARG A 425 12.62 -0.15 -15.24
N LEU A 426 13.50 0.85 -15.41
CA LEU A 426 13.55 1.75 -16.58
C LEU A 426 13.69 1.03 -17.92
N TRP A 427 14.55 0.01 -17.99
CA TRP A 427 14.87 -0.66 -19.25
C TRP A 427 14.05 -1.91 -19.54
N GLY A 428 13.11 -2.27 -18.67
CA GLY A 428 12.47 -3.57 -18.67
C GLY A 428 13.50 -4.65 -18.35
N GLY A 429 13.29 -5.41 -17.29
CA GLY A 429 14.01 -6.66 -17.12
C GLY A 429 13.71 -7.57 -18.31
N ALA A 430 14.57 -7.56 -19.32
CA ALA A 430 14.73 -8.69 -20.21
C ALA A 430 15.32 -9.83 -19.37
N GLY A 431 14.47 -10.77 -18.98
CA GLY A 431 14.81 -11.96 -18.21
C GLY A 431 14.34 -11.90 -16.76
N ILE A 432 13.20 -12.51 -16.46
CA ILE A 432 13.10 -13.91 -16.00
C ILE A 432 11.90 -14.53 -16.74
#